data_AF-A0A8C4TEM2-F1
#
_entry.id   AF-A0A8C4TEM2-F1
#
_cell.length_a   1.000
_cell.length_b   1.000
_cell.length_c   1.000
_cell.angle_alpha   90.00
_cell.angle_beta   90.00
_cell.angle_gamma   90.00
#
_symmetry.space_group_name_H-M   'P 1'
#
loop_
_entity.id
_entity.type
_entity.pdbx_description
1 polymer ?
#
loop_
_entity_poly.entity_id
_entity_poly.type
_entity_poly.pdbx_seq_one_letter_code
_entity_poly.pdbx_strand_id
1 'polypeptide(L)'
;MNSVLGTFLAILFAISSAAGRPTNEVKSIHEQTVKDTSKEIAAYSNIAMDIINLAVNGNAQNRSYNRLAEFVDSIGNRISGSGNLDQAIKYMYSALKENGLENVHLEPVKVPHWVRGQESAVMLEPRNHTIAILGLGSSVGTPPEGITAEVLVVQSFDELHQRAQEAKGKIVVFNEQFVSYGETVKYREFGASEAAKVGAVASLIRSVTPFSINSPHTGQQDYQADVIKIPAACITIEDAEMMARMARRNIRIVLHLMMGAQTYPDALSYNTVAEIVGSQFPKQVSVIPIQELNSSSHV
;
A
#
# COMPACT_ATOMS: atom_id res chain seq x y z
N MET A 1 14.29 17.14 -5.90
CA MET A 1 14.47 16.66 -7.29
C MET A 1 13.38 15.64 -7.53
N ASN A 2 12.46 15.97 -8.43
CA ASN A 2 11.05 15.62 -8.35
C ASN A 2 10.70 14.17 -8.68
N SER A 3 9.68 13.72 -7.96
CA SER A 3 8.92 12.47 -8.04
C SER A 3 8.33 12.18 -9.42
N VAL A 4 8.52 10.94 -9.89
CA VAL A 4 7.79 10.38 -11.02
C VAL A 4 6.61 9.59 -10.44
N LEU A 5 5.45 10.25 -10.37
CA LEU A 5 4.17 9.63 -10.03
C LEU A 5 3.22 9.83 -11.22
N GLY A 6 2.74 8.72 -11.77
CA GLY A 6 1.45 8.61 -12.45
C GLY A 6 1.27 9.39 -13.75
N THR A 7 1.34 8.70 -14.89
CA THR A 7 0.54 9.11 -16.05
C THR A 7 -0.02 7.86 -16.73
N PHE A 8 -1.24 7.50 -16.33
CA PHE A 8 -2.12 6.65 -17.12
C PHE A 8 -2.29 7.31 -18.50
N LEU A 9 -2.11 6.51 -19.54
CA LEU A 9 -2.25 6.91 -20.93
C LEU A 9 -3.74 7.15 -21.26
N ALA A 10 -4.28 8.28 -20.81
CA ALA A 10 -5.42 8.89 -21.49
C ALA A 10 -4.84 9.59 -22.73
N ILE A 11 -5.20 9.11 -23.92
CA ILE A 11 -4.88 9.76 -25.19
C ILE A 11 -5.57 11.13 -25.20
N LEU A 12 -4.87 12.15 -24.71
CA LEU A 12 -5.15 13.56 -24.97
C LEU A 12 -4.06 14.04 -25.92
N PHE A 13 -4.34 13.93 -27.21
CA PHE A 13 -3.54 14.64 -28.21
C PHE A 13 -3.78 16.14 -28.02
N ALA A 14 -2.72 16.83 -27.61
CA ALA A 14 -2.62 18.27 -27.64
C ALA A 14 -2.69 18.75 -29.10
N ILE A 15 -3.84 19.30 -29.52
CA ILE A 15 -3.88 20.25 -30.62
C ILE A 15 -3.67 21.62 -29.99
N SER A 16 -2.52 22.19 -30.31
CA SER A 16 -2.12 23.57 -30.06
C SER A 16 -3.27 24.56 -30.21
N SER A 17 -3.25 25.54 -29.31
CA SER A 17 -4.04 26.75 -29.27
C SER A 17 -4.15 27.45 -30.63
N ALA A 18 -5.26 27.19 -31.32
CA ALA A 18 -5.91 28.13 -32.21
C ALA A 18 -7.41 27.94 -32.01
N ALA A 19 -8.11 29.03 -31.67
CA ALA A 19 -9.55 29.04 -31.44
C ALA A 19 -10.32 28.60 -32.70
N GLY A 20 -10.56 27.30 -32.84
CA GLY A 20 -11.38 26.73 -33.91
C GLY A 20 -12.20 25.58 -33.34
N ARG A 21 -13.53 25.71 -33.34
CA ARG A 21 -14.41 24.57 -33.08
C ARG A 21 -14.06 23.49 -34.10
N PRO A 22 -13.89 22.20 -33.70
CA PRO A 22 -13.62 21.14 -34.66
C PRO A 22 -14.71 21.15 -35.72
N THR A 23 -14.30 21.19 -37.00
CA THR A 23 -15.21 21.21 -38.14
C THR A 23 -16.10 19.97 -38.12
N ASN A 24 -17.29 20.04 -38.74
CA ASN A 24 -18.22 18.91 -38.80
C ASN A 24 -17.57 17.66 -39.43
N GLU A 25 -16.60 17.83 -40.32
CA GLU A 25 -15.79 16.74 -40.89
C GLU A 25 -14.92 16.05 -39.84
N VAL A 26 -14.21 16.78 -38.98
CA VAL A 26 -13.35 16.18 -37.93
C VAL A 26 -14.19 15.43 -36.90
N LYS A 27 -15.37 15.94 -36.55
CA LYS A 27 -16.34 15.23 -35.70
C LYS A 27 -16.87 13.97 -36.36
N SER A 28 -17.24 14.04 -37.65
CA SER A 28 -17.75 12.90 -38.40
C SER A 28 -16.70 11.81 -38.60
N ILE A 29 -15.44 12.16 -38.84
CA ILE A 29 -14.33 11.21 -38.93
C ILE A 29 -14.12 10.53 -37.58
N HIS A 30 -14.12 11.29 -36.48
CA HIS A 30 -13.98 10.75 -35.13
C HIS A 30 -15.12 9.79 -34.76
N GLU A 31 -16.37 10.17 -35.04
CA GLU A 31 -17.54 9.30 -34.81
C GLU A 31 -17.50 8.03 -35.66
N GLN A 32 -17.01 8.12 -36.90
CA GLN A 32 -16.86 6.96 -37.77
C GLN A 32 -15.76 6.03 -37.27
N THR A 33 -14.60 6.56 -36.88
CA THR A 33 -13.51 5.77 -36.28
C THR A 33 -13.96 5.05 -35.01
N VAL A 34 -14.69 5.73 -34.11
CA VAL A 34 -15.23 5.11 -32.88
C VAL A 34 -16.21 3.99 -33.20
N LYS A 35 -17.09 4.16 -34.20
CA LYS A 35 -18.04 3.14 -34.64
C LYS A 35 -17.33 1.93 -35.24
N ASP A 36 -16.31 2.15 -36.05
CA ASP A 36 -15.55 1.09 -36.71
C ASP A 36 -14.71 0.29 -35.72
N THR A 37 -14.03 0.95 -34.78
CA THR A 37 -13.33 0.29 -33.65
C THR A 37 -14.32 -0.48 -32.77
N SER A 38 -15.50 0.06 -32.49
CA SER A 38 -16.53 -0.64 -31.69
C SER A 38 -17.02 -1.91 -32.39
N LYS A 39 -17.20 -1.88 -33.72
CA LYS A 39 -17.56 -3.07 -34.50
C LYS A 39 -16.43 -4.09 -34.52
N GLU A 40 -15.19 -3.64 -34.66
CA GLU A 40 -14.01 -4.50 -34.61
C GLU A 40 -13.91 -5.22 -33.25
N ILE A 41 -14.01 -4.49 -32.14
CA ILE A 41 -14.01 -5.06 -30.78
C ILE A 41 -15.15 -6.07 -30.62
N ALA A 42 -16.36 -5.72 -31.05
CA ALA A 42 -17.51 -6.60 -30.97
C ALA A 42 -17.33 -7.90 -31.77
N ALA A 43 -16.57 -7.87 -32.87
CA ALA A 43 -16.26 -9.06 -33.66
C ALA A 43 -15.41 -10.08 -32.88
N TYR A 44 -14.64 -9.66 -31.87
CA TYR A 44 -13.88 -10.55 -30.99
C TYR A 44 -14.70 -11.12 -29.82
N SER A 45 -15.99 -10.81 -29.70
CA SER A 45 -16.84 -11.25 -28.58
C SER A 45 -16.83 -12.77 -28.38
N ASN A 46 -16.94 -13.54 -29.47
CA ASN A 46 -16.92 -15.01 -29.39
C ASN A 46 -15.56 -15.54 -28.92
N ILE A 47 -14.47 -14.96 -29.42
CA ILE A 47 -13.10 -15.34 -29.01
C ILE A 47 -12.89 -15.01 -27.52
N ALA A 48 -13.34 -13.84 -27.07
CA ALA A 48 -13.27 -13.47 -25.66
C ALA A 48 -14.08 -14.45 -24.79
N MET A 49 -15.27 -14.85 -25.24
CA MET A 49 -16.08 -15.86 -24.55
C MET A 49 -15.41 -17.23 -24.53
N ASP A 50 -14.74 -17.64 -25.60
CA ASP A 50 -13.99 -18.90 -25.63
C ASP A 50 -12.82 -18.89 -24.63
N ILE A 51 -12.08 -17.78 -24.52
CA ILE A 51 -11.01 -17.60 -23.54
C ILE A 51 -11.58 -17.65 -22.11
N ILE A 52 -12.69 -16.94 -21.86
CA ILE A 52 -13.37 -16.95 -20.56
C ILE A 52 -13.84 -18.37 -20.23
N ASN A 53 -14.48 -19.06 -21.17
CA ASN A 53 -14.97 -20.42 -20.96
C ASN A 53 -13.83 -21.39 -20.71
N LEU A 54 -12.71 -21.28 -21.42
CA LEU A 54 -11.50 -22.06 -21.18
C LEU A 54 -11.01 -21.91 -19.73
N ALA A 55 -10.97 -20.67 -19.24
CA ALA A 55 -10.46 -20.32 -17.90
C ALA A 55 -11.45 -20.64 -16.77
N VAL A 56 -12.76 -20.55 -17.01
CA VAL A 56 -13.80 -20.68 -15.97
C VAL A 56 -14.41 -22.09 -15.94
N ASN A 57 -14.66 -22.70 -17.10
CA ASN A 57 -15.39 -23.96 -17.23
C ASN A 57 -14.59 -25.05 -17.97
N GLY A 58 -13.51 -24.67 -18.65
CA GLY A 58 -12.70 -25.56 -19.47
C GLY A 58 -11.54 -26.18 -18.71
N ASN A 59 -10.58 -26.71 -19.46
CA ASN A 59 -9.42 -27.42 -18.90
C ASN A 59 -8.40 -26.52 -18.17
N ALA A 60 -8.55 -25.19 -18.23
CA ALA A 60 -7.73 -24.24 -17.50
C ALA A 60 -8.40 -23.74 -16.20
N GLN A 61 -9.57 -24.30 -15.85
CA GLN A 61 -10.25 -24.01 -14.59
C GLN A 61 -9.31 -24.20 -13.39
N ASN A 62 -9.41 -23.29 -12.42
CA ASN A 62 -8.60 -23.22 -11.19
C ASN A 62 -7.10 -23.01 -11.39
N ARG A 63 -6.56 -22.94 -12.63
CA ARG A 63 -5.13 -22.77 -12.87
C ARG A 63 -4.57 -21.51 -12.18
N SER A 64 -5.23 -20.37 -12.34
CA SER A 64 -4.79 -19.11 -11.74
C SER A 64 -4.85 -19.14 -10.21
N TYR A 65 -5.91 -19.75 -9.64
CA TYR A 65 -6.05 -19.91 -8.19
C TYR A 65 -4.95 -20.80 -7.62
N ASN A 66 -4.71 -21.96 -8.22
CA ASN A 66 -3.69 -22.90 -7.76
C ASN A 66 -2.28 -22.32 -7.87
N ARG A 67 -1.97 -21.59 -8.95
CA ARG A 67 -0.69 -20.88 -9.09
C ARG A 67 -0.53 -19.78 -8.05
N LEU A 68 -1.58 -19.01 -7.80
CA LEU A 68 -1.54 -18.00 -6.75
C LEU A 68 -1.32 -18.66 -5.39
N ALA A 69 -2.03 -19.75 -5.09
CA ALA A 69 -1.88 -20.52 -3.85
C ALA A 69 -0.43 -21.02 -3.68
N GLU A 70 0.13 -21.69 -4.68
CA GLU A 70 1.53 -22.14 -4.66
C GLU A 70 2.50 -20.98 -4.47
N PHE A 71 2.29 -19.86 -5.17
CA PHE A 71 3.13 -18.67 -5.07
C PHE A 71 3.07 -17.99 -3.70
N VAL A 72 1.90 -17.93 -3.06
CA VAL A 72 1.77 -17.34 -1.71
C VAL A 72 2.29 -18.29 -0.64
N ASP A 73 1.99 -19.59 -0.74
CA ASP A 73 2.35 -20.58 0.28
C ASP A 73 3.86 -20.89 0.28
N SER A 74 4.51 -20.83 -0.88
CA SER A 74 5.94 -21.14 -1.01
C SER A 74 6.87 -19.98 -0.67
N ILE A 75 6.46 -18.73 -0.98
CA ILE A 75 7.34 -17.55 -0.83
C ILE A 75 6.94 -16.68 0.36
N GLY A 76 5.65 -16.60 0.70
CA GLY A 76 5.16 -15.75 1.79
C GLY A 76 5.19 -14.25 1.46
N ASN A 77 5.47 -13.41 2.45
CA ASN A 77 5.44 -11.96 2.34
C ASN A 77 6.66 -11.41 1.58
N ARG A 78 6.44 -10.40 0.73
CA ARG A 78 7.42 -9.95 -0.28
C ARG A 78 7.66 -8.45 -0.24
N ILE A 79 8.06 -7.94 0.92
CA ILE A 79 8.33 -6.50 1.06
C ILE A 79 9.53 -6.07 0.21
N SER A 80 9.52 -4.84 -0.30
CA SER A 80 10.63 -4.26 -1.07
C SER A 80 11.97 -4.41 -0.35
N GLY A 81 12.99 -4.89 -1.08
CA GLY A 81 14.33 -5.16 -0.54
C GLY A 81 14.48 -6.46 0.25
N SER A 82 13.42 -7.27 0.38
CA SER A 82 13.50 -8.57 1.08
C SER A 82 13.96 -9.71 0.17
N GLY A 83 14.59 -10.73 0.76
CA GLY A 83 14.95 -11.95 0.04
C GLY A 83 13.76 -12.76 -0.48
N ASN A 84 12.56 -12.56 0.08
CA ASN A 84 11.33 -13.18 -0.44
C ASN A 84 10.88 -12.50 -1.74
N LEU A 85 11.06 -11.18 -1.87
CA LEU A 85 10.82 -10.50 -3.14
C LEU A 85 11.79 -11.02 -4.23
N ASP A 86 13.06 -11.22 -3.91
CA ASP A 86 14.03 -11.81 -4.85
C ASP A 86 13.63 -13.22 -5.30
N GLN A 87 13.08 -14.03 -4.39
CA GLN A 87 12.57 -15.37 -4.71
C GLN A 87 11.32 -15.29 -5.59
N ALA A 88 10.42 -14.33 -5.34
CA ALA A 88 9.25 -14.10 -6.17
C ALA A 88 9.60 -13.69 -7.59
N ILE A 89 10.53 -12.76 -7.77
CA ILE A 89 11.02 -12.34 -9.08
C ILE A 89 11.58 -13.56 -9.84
N LYS A 90 12.39 -14.39 -9.18
CA LYS A 90 12.93 -15.63 -9.78
C LYS A 90 11.82 -16.62 -10.16
N TYR A 91 10.85 -16.82 -9.28
CA TYR A 91 9.71 -17.69 -9.55
C TYR A 91 8.93 -17.20 -10.76
N MET A 92 8.57 -15.92 -10.80
CA MET A 92 7.81 -15.32 -11.90
C MET A 92 8.59 -15.37 -13.21
N TYR A 93 9.88 -15.05 -13.20
CA TYR A 93 10.74 -15.16 -14.37
C TYR A 93 10.75 -16.57 -14.96
N SER A 94 10.95 -17.60 -14.12
CA SER A 94 10.93 -19.00 -14.55
C SER A 94 9.55 -19.42 -15.05
N ALA A 95 8.49 -19.08 -14.30
CA ALA A 95 7.12 -19.41 -14.68
C ALA A 95 6.75 -18.81 -16.04
N LEU A 96 7.08 -17.54 -16.30
CA LEU A 96 6.78 -16.90 -17.59
C LEU A 96 7.50 -17.60 -18.75
N LYS A 97 8.76 -18.00 -18.56
CA LYS A 97 9.51 -18.80 -19.54
C LYS A 97 8.92 -20.18 -19.79
N GLU A 98 8.57 -20.90 -18.73
CA GLU A 98 7.99 -22.24 -18.82
C GLU A 98 6.62 -22.24 -19.50
N ASN A 99 5.87 -21.12 -19.38
CA ASN A 99 4.62 -20.91 -20.10
C ASN A 99 4.81 -20.52 -21.58
N GLY A 100 6.05 -20.41 -22.06
CA GLY A 100 6.36 -20.11 -23.46
C GLY A 100 6.09 -18.67 -23.87
N LEU A 101 6.08 -17.73 -22.92
CA LEU A 101 6.01 -16.31 -23.25
C LEU A 101 7.32 -15.83 -23.90
N GLU A 102 7.20 -14.76 -24.68
CA GLU A 102 8.29 -14.21 -25.47
C GLU A 102 9.02 -13.09 -24.71
N ASN A 103 10.25 -12.79 -25.12
CA ASN A 103 11.06 -11.69 -24.60
C ASN A 103 11.09 -11.60 -23.06
N VAL A 104 11.14 -12.75 -22.36
CA VAL A 104 11.15 -12.76 -20.89
C VAL A 104 12.49 -12.27 -20.34
N HIS A 105 12.49 -11.10 -19.70
CA HIS A 105 13.69 -10.46 -19.18
C HIS A 105 13.42 -9.72 -17.86
N LEU A 106 14.51 -9.35 -17.18
CA LEU A 106 14.49 -8.58 -15.94
C LEU A 106 15.02 -7.17 -16.23
N GLU A 107 14.34 -6.14 -15.74
CA GLU A 107 14.80 -4.76 -15.81
C GLU A 107 15.19 -4.27 -14.41
N PRO A 108 16.45 -3.85 -14.18
CA PRO A 108 16.92 -3.47 -12.86
C PRO A 108 16.26 -2.18 -12.37
N VAL A 109 15.82 -2.16 -11.11
CA VAL A 109 15.26 -0.99 -10.44
C VAL A 109 15.80 -0.88 -9.02
N LYS A 110 16.01 0.35 -8.55
CA LYS A 110 16.33 0.62 -7.14
C LYS A 110 15.04 0.80 -6.36
N VAL A 111 14.90 0.07 -5.26
CA VAL A 111 13.72 0.11 -4.40
C VAL A 111 14.10 0.45 -2.95
N PRO A 112 13.22 1.12 -2.20
CA PRO A 112 13.44 1.35 -0.78
C PRO A 112 13.65 0.04 -0.03
N HIS A 113 14.56 0.05 0.95
CA HIS A 113 14.84 -1.10 1.80
C HIS A 113 14.56 -0.75 3.26
N TRP A 114 13.39 -1.17 3.73
CA TRP A 114 12.96 -0.99 5.11
C TRP A 114 12.69 -2.35 5.75
N VAL A 115 13.26 -2.55 6.93
CA VAL A 115 13.10 -3.77 7.73
C VAL A 115 12.40 -3.40 9.02
N ARG A 116 11.24 -4.00 9.25
CA ARG A 116 10.36 -3.78 10.42
C ARG A 116 11.04 -4.04 11.76
N GLY A 117 11.90 -5.06 11.83
CA GLY A 117 12.53 -5.51 13.07
C GLY A 117 11.53 -6.16 14.03
N GLN A 118 11.97 -6.40 15.27
CA GLN A 118 11.08 -6.83 16.36
C GLN A 118 10.33 -5.64 16.93
N GLU A 119 9.09 -5.85 17.34
CA GLU A 119 8.26 -4.81 17.90
C GLU A 119 7.37 -5.34 19.03
N SER A 120 7.15 -4.51 20.04
CA SER A 120 6.20 -4.79 21.13
C SER A 120 5.68 -3.50 21.74
N ALA A 121 4.47 -3.54 22.27
CA ALA A 121 3.95 -2.50 23.14
C ALA A 121 3.23 -3.10 24.35
N VAL A 122 3.51 -2.55 25.52
CA VAL A 122 2.92 -3.00 26.79
C VAL A 122 2.36 -1.79 27.51
N MET A 123 1.09 -1.87 27.89
CA MET A 123 0.50 -0.94 28.84
C MET A 123 1.00 -1.27 30.24
N LEU A 124 1.56 -0.27 30.91
CA LEU A 124 2.06 -0.36 32.28
C LEU A 124 1.02 0.17 33.29
N GLU A 125 0.32 1.25 32.92
CA GLU A 125 -0.77 1.84 33.68
C GLU A 125 -2.02 1.94 32.81
N PRO A 126 -3.23 1.71 33.36
CA PRO A 126 -3.53 1.40 34.77
C PRO A 126 -3.32 -0.09 35.14
N ARG A 127 -3.00 -0.93 34.16
CA ARG A 127 -2.77 -2.37 34.34
C ARG A 127 -1.81 -2.87 33.29
N ASN A 128 -1.15 -3.98 33.59
CA ASN A 128 -0.39 -4.72 32.58
C ASN A 128 -1.32 -5.27 31.49
N HIS A 129 -1.04 -4.92 30.24
CA HIS A 129 -1.75 -5.41 29.06
C HIS A 129 -0.84 -5.34 27.84
N THR A 130 -0.65 -6.46 27.14
CA THR A 130 0.07 -6.46 25.86
C THR A 130 -0.84 -5.91 24.78
N ILE A 131 -0.34 -4.92 24.04
CA ILE A 131 -1.03 -4.31 22.90
C ILE A 131 -0.60 -5.07 21.65
N ALA A 132 -1.55 -5.46 20.82
CA ALA A 132 -1.23 -6.03 19.51
C ALA A 132 -0.86 -4.90 18.56
N ILE A 133 0.39 -4.90 18.10
CA ILE A 133 0.96 -3.83 17.27
C ILE A 133 1.58 -4.35 15.98
N LEU A 134 1.61 -3.49 14.97
CA LEU A 134 2.35 -3.73 13.74
C LEU A 134 2.83 -2.40 13.14
N GLY A 135 4.15 -2.23 13.02
CA GLY A 135 4.82 -1.01 12.60
C GLY A 135 4.34 -0.52 11.24
N LEU A 136 4.34 0.77 11.01
CA LEU A 136 4.01 1.30 9.70
C LEU A 136 5.25 1.25 8.79
N GLY A 137 5.03 0.91 7.52
CA GLY A 137 6.10 0.89 6.52
C GLY A 137 6.74 2.26 6.41
N SER A 138 8.08 2.30 6.45
CA SER A 138 8.94 3.49 6.57
C SER A 138 9.09 4.11 7.96
N SER A 139 8.40 3.61 9.00
CA SER A 139 8.58 4.07 10.38
C SER A 139 10.03 3.93 10.84
N VAL A 140 10.51 4.90 11.60
CA VAL A 140 11.76 4.73 12.38
C VAL A 140 11.54 3.80 13.57
N GLY A 141 12.60 3.16 14.03
CA GLY A 141 12.62 2.41 15.29
C GLY A 141 12.65 3.32 16.51
N THR A 142 12.39 2.74 17.68
CA THR A 142 12.62 3.38 18.98
C THR A 142 14.12 3.38 19.31
N PRO A 143 14.56 4.19 20.30
CA PRO A 143 15.85 3.96 20.97
C PRO A 143 15.96 2.52 21.51
N PRO A 144 17.18 2.01 21.78
CA PRO A 144 17.39 0.64 22.28
C PRO A 144 16.62 0.32 23.58
N GLU A 145 16.44 1.31 24.44
CA GLU A 145 15.69 1.23 25.69
C GLU A 145 14.17 1.40 25.52
N GLY A 146 13.69 1.64 24.31
CA GLY A 146 12.28 1.88 24.01
C GLY A 146 11.81 3.29 24.38
N ILE A 147 10.50 3.50 24.27
CA ILE A 147 9.83 4.74 24.68
C ILE A 147 8.78 4.39 25.71
N THR A 148 8.96 4.86 26.94
CA THR A 148 7.90 4.82 27.97
C THR A 148 7.30 6.20 28.11
N ALA A 149 6.02 6.34 27.76
CA ALA A 149 5.33 7.63 27.83
C ALA A 149 3.85 7.48 28.11
N GLU A 150 3.26 8.57 28.61
CA GLU A 150 1.82 8.68 28.79
C GLU A 150 1.12 8.75 27.43
N VAL A 151 -0.11 8.24 27.34
CA VAL A 151 -0.88 8.22 26.10
C VAL A 151 -1.86 9.38 26.03
N LEU A 152 -1.90 10.03 24.87
CA LEU A 152 -2.97 10.94 24.48
C LEU A 152 -3.83 10.25 23.41
N VAL A 153 -5.07 9.90 23.75
CA VAL A 153 -6.03 9.39 22.76
C VAL A 153 -6.79 10.56 22.14
N VAL A 154 -6.81 10.62 20.81
CA VAL A 154 -7.55 11.59 20.00
C VAL A 154 -8.32 10.87 18.89
N GLN A 155 -9.38 11.47 18.39
CA GLN A 155 -10.21 10.94 17.31
C GLN A 155 -9.88 11.59 15.97
N SER A 156 -9.31 12.80 15.97
CA SER A 156 -8.98 13.50 14.73
C SER A 156 -7.70 14.33 14.80
N PHE A 157 -7.19 14.75 13.64
CA PHE A 157 -6.11 15.73 13.56
C PHE A 157 -6.52 17.09 14.16
N ASP A 158 -7.77 17.50 13.96
CA ASP A 158 -8.29 18.74 14.57
C ASP A 158 -8.28 18.66 16.09
N GLU A 159 -8.69 17.52 16.67
CA GLU A 159 -8.63 17.31 18.11
C GLU A 159 -7.17 17.33 18.61
N LEU A 160 -6.26 16.67 17.90
CA LEU A 160 -4.83 16.71 18.23
C LEU A 160 -4.29 18.14 18.27
N HIS A 161 -4.62 18.96 17.27
CA HIS A 161 -4.18 20.35 17.21
C HIS A 161 -4.78 21.21 18.32
N GLN A 162 -6.06 21.02 18.65
CA GLN A 162 -6.69 21.70 19.79
C GLN A 162 -6.02 21.32 21.12
N ARG A 163 -5.53 20.08 21.23
CA ARG A 163 -4.89 19.52 22.42
C ARG A 163 -3.36 19.47 22.30
N ALA A 164 -2.77 20.30 21.45
CA ALA A 164 -1.33 20.24 21.12
C ALA A 164 -0.41 20.34 22.35
N GLN A 165 -0.79 21.13 23.37
CA GLN A 165 0.01 21.24 24.59
C GLN A 165 0.00 19.94 25.41
N GLU A 166 -1.09 19.18 25.38
CA GLU A 166 -1.19 17.88 26.06
C GLU A 166 -0.37 16.79 25.35
N ALA A 167 -0.13 16.92 24.04
CA ALA A 167 0.54 15.91 23.23
C ALA A 167 2.06 15.85 23.43
N LYS A 168 2.66 16.93 23.94
CA LYS A 168 4.11 17.05 24.13
C LYS A 168 4.65 15.93 25.03
N GLY A 169 5.62 15.18 24.53
CA GLY A 169 6.24 14.08 25.28
C GLY A 169 5.37 12.82 25.41
N LYS A 170 4.21 12.76 24.75
CA LYS A 170 3.26 11.64 24.84
C LYS A 170 3.28 10.75 23.61
N ILE A 171 2.78 9.53 23.77
CA ILE A 171 2.40 8.67 22.65
C ILE A 171 0.98 9.07 22.23
N VAL A 172 0.80 9.52 21.00
CA VAL A 172 -0.52 9.85 20.48
C VAL A 172 -1.16 8.60 19.91
N VAL A 173 -2.39 8.29 20.33
CA VAL A 173 -3.22 7.22 19.76
C VAL A 173 -4.35 7.87 18.96
N PHE A 174 -4.33 7.73 17.64
CA PHE A 174 -5.45 8.13 16.77
C PHE A 174 -6.50 7.01 16.72
N ASN A 175 -7.62 7.21 17.40
CA ASN A 175 -8.76 6.31 17.41
C ASN A 175 -9.89 6.84 16.51
N GLU A 176 -9.57 7.16 15.25
CA GLU A 176 -10.57 7.53 14.24
C GLU A 176 -11.42 6.31 13.86
N GLN A 177 -12.74 6.50 13.76
CA GLN A 177 -13.63 5.44 13.28
C GLN A 177 -13.48 5.23 11.77
N PHE A 178 -13.52 3.97 11.35
CA PHE A 178 -13.49 3.65 9.92
C PHE A 178 -14.79 4.10 9.25
N VAL A 179 -14.67 5.01 8.27
CA VAL A 179 -15.78 5.44 7.40
C VAL A 179 -15.66 4.75 6.05
N SER A 180 -14.56 5.06 5.36
CA SER A 180 -14.12 4.41 4.14
C SER A 180 -12.60 4.34 4.14
N TYR A 181 -12.01 3.47 3.31
CA TYR A 181 -10.56 3.40 3.21
C TYR A 181 -9.96 4.73 2.78
N GLY A 182 -10.50 5.35 1.71
CA GLY A 182 -10.00 6.61 1.17
C GLY A 182 -10.05 7.78 2.17
N GLU A 183 -11.05 7.81 3.06
CA GLU A 183 -11.16 8.87 4.07
C GLU A 183 -10.29 8.61 5.31
N THR A 184 -10.18 7.35 5.73
CA THR A 184 -9.54 6.99 7.00
C THR A 184 -8.04 6.77 6.86
N VAL A 185 -7.56 6.40 5.67
CA VAL A 185 -6.14 6.07 5.43
C VAL A 185 -5.18 7.22 5.73
N LYS A 186 -5.65 8.47 5.70
CA LYS A 186 -4.87 9.66 6.06
C LYS A 186 -4.21 9.57 7.44
N TYR A 187 -4.83 8.89 8.41
CA TYR A 187 -4.23 8.71 9.74
C TYR A 187 -3.04 7.77 9.71
N ARG A 188 -3.07 6.74 8.86
CA ARG A 188 -1.90 5.88 8.59
C ARG A 188 -0.80 6.67 7.90
N GLU A 189 -1.18 7.42 6.87
CA GLU A 189 -0.22 8.13 6.02
C GLU A 189 0.48 9.26 6.75
N PHE A 190 -0.27 10.06 7.52
CA PHE A 190 0.24 11.33 8.07
C PHE A 190 0.22 11.41 9.60
N GLY A 191 -0.33 10.42 10.32
CA GLY A 191 -0.47 10.48 11.78
C GLY A 191 0.84 10.73 12.51
N ALA A 192 1.93 10.10 12.07
CA ALA A 192 3.26 10.32 12.65
C ALA A 192 3.74 11.77 12.47
N SER A 193 3.51 12.35 11.28
CA SER A 193 3.86 13.74 10.98
C SER A 193 3.04 14.73 11.80
N GLU A 194 1.72 14.55 11.87
CA GLU A 194 0.82 15.41 12.65
C GLU A 194 1.14 15.36 14.16
N ALA A 195 1.38 14.16 14.70
CA ALA A 195 1.79 13.98 16.10
C ALA A 195 3.17 14.61 16.39
N ALA A 196 4.14 14.46 15.48
CA ALA A 196 5.47 15.04 15.64
C ALA A 196 5.43 16.57 15.68
N LYS A 197 4.60 17.23 14.86
CA LYS A 197 4.44 18.70 14.83
C LYS A 197 4.05 19.29 16.19
N VAL A 198 3.31 18.53 17.00
CA VAL A 198 2.87 18.96 18.34
C VAL A 198 3.75 18.43 19.47
N GLY A 199 4.87 17.77 19.14
CA GLY A 199 5.88 17.32 20.09
C GLY A 199 5.60 15.95 20.72
N ALA A 200 4.75 15.11 20.09
CA ALA A 200 4.60 13.71 20.50
C ALA A 200 5.90 12.94 20.26
N VAL A 201 6.10 11.85 21.01
CA VAL A 201 7.29 10.99 20.93
C VAL A 201 7.06 9.71 20.14
N ALA A 202 5.80 9.32 19.93
CA ALA A 202 5.41 8.24 19.02
C ALA A 202 3.95 8.42 18.58
N SER A 203 3.57 7.74 17.50
CA SER A 203 2.21 7.73 16.97
C SER A 203 1.70 6.29 16.82
N LEU A 204 0.60 5.98 17.47
CA LEU A 204 -0.14 4.75 17.27
C LEU A 204 -1.46 5.08 16.57
N ILE A 205 -1.85 4.28 15.58
CA ILE A 205 -3.14 4.46 14.91
C ILE A 205 -4.01 3.23 15.09
N ARG A 206 -5.30 3.45 15.26
CA ARG A 206 -6.30 2.41 15.07
C ARG A 206 -6.18 1.86 13.64
N SER A 207 -6.19 0.54 13.51
CA SER A 207 -6.16 -0.13 12.22
C SER A 207 -7.27 0.37 11.28
N VAL A 208 -6.89 0.65 10.03
CA VAL A 208 -7.78 1.20 8.99
C VAL A 208 -8.62 0.08 8.38
N THR A 209 -9.62 -0.37 9.14
CA THR A 209 -10.49 -1.48 8.79
C THR A 209 -11.86 -1.32 9.47
N PRO A 210 -12.96 -1.79 8.86
CA PRO A 210 -14.27 -1.79 9.51
C PRO A 210 -14.35 -2.78 10.69
N PHE A 211 -13.49 -3.80 10.72
CA PHE A 211 -13.54 -4.89 11.69
C PHE A 211 -12.15 -5.45 12.00
N SER A 212 -11.97 -6.00 13.20
CA SER A 212 -10.72 -6.56 13.70
C SER A 212 -11.02 -7.80 14.56
N ILE A 213 -10.11 -8.77 14.52
CA ILE A 213 -10.04 -9.90 15.48
C ILE A 213 -8.63 -9.91 16.04
N ASN A 214 -8.29 -8.88 16.82
CA ASN A 214 -6.93 -8.66 17.32
C ASN A 214 -5.85 -8.65 16.22
N SER A 215 -6.20 -8.12 15.03
CA SER A 215 -5.34 -8.14 13.84
C SER A 215 -4.97 -6.71 13.44
N PRO A 216 -3.75 -6.22 13.71
CA PRO A 216 -3.34 -4.89 13.26
C PRO A 216 -3.16 -4.83 11.73
N HIS A 217 -3.46 -3.67 11.14
CA HIS A 217 -3.39 -3.41 9.69
C HIS A 217 -2.27 -2.44 9.36
N THR A 218 -1.09 -2.91 8.97
CA THR A 218 -0.01 -2.01 8.54
C THR A 218 -0.27 -1.41 7.15
N GLY A 219 0.70 -0.65 6.67
CA GLY A 219 0.77 -0.08 5.34
C GLY A 219 1.84 1.01 5.34
N GLN A 220 2.04 1.63 4.19
CA GLN A 220 3.00 2.72 4.09
C GLN A 220 2.51 3.94 4.87
N GLN A 221 3.42 4.56 5.61
CA GLN A 221 3.28 5.93 6.11
C GLN A 221 4.30 6.84 5.45
N ASP A 222 4.07 8.15 5.52
CA ASP A 222 4.98 9.17 5.01
C ASP A 222 5.31 10.23 6.06
N TYR A 223 6.60 10.51 6.20
CA TYR A 223 7.05 11.65 6.99
C TYR A 223 7.08 12.88 6.10
N GLN A 224 6.24 13.86 6.43
CA GLN A 224 6.25 15.15 5.75
C GLN A 224 7.62 15.82 5.90
N ALA A 225 7.95 16.73 4.98
CA ALA A 225 9.18 17.49 5.06
C ALA A 225 9.31 18.22 6.40
N ASP A 226 10.55 18.26 6.92
CA ASP A 226 10.94 19.02 8.10
C ASP A 226 10.27 18.62 9.44
N VAL A 227 9.62 17.45 9.51
CA VAL A 227 9.13 16.88 10.77
C VAL A 227 10.17 15.94 11.40
N ILE A 228 10.26 15.96 12.73
CA ILE A 228 11.03 14.95 13.46
C ILE A 228 10.36 13.60 13.24
N LYS A 229 11.12 12.63 12.76
CA LYS A 229 10.62 11.27 12.57
C LYS A 229 10.43 10.60 13.93
N ILE A 230 9.20 10.18 14.23
CA ILE A 230 8.84 9.47 15.46
C ILE A 230 8.35 8.05 15.13
N PRO A 231 8.57 7.05 16.01
CA PRO A 231 8.08 5.70 15.79
C PRO A 231 6.57 5.67 15.57
N ALA A 232 6.13 4.87 14.61
CA ALA A 232 4.74 4.84 14.15
C ALA A 232 4.27 3.41 13.89
N ALA A 233 3.18 2.99 14.54
CA ALA A 233 2.62 1.65 14.40
C ALA A 233 1.09 1.66 14.36
N CYS A 234 0.52 0.62 13.77
CA CYS A 234 -0.90 0.29 13.94
C CYS A 234 -1.11 -0.53 15.19
N ILE A 235 -2.27 -0.31 15.81
CA ILE A 235 -2.83 -1.14 16.87
C ILE A 235 -4.21 -1.64 16.47
N THR A 236 -4.68 -2.64 17.18
CA THR A 236 -6.02 -3.22 16.95
C THR A 236 -7.13 -2.20 17.25
N ILE A 237 -8.32 -2.44 16.70
CA ILE A 237 -9.51 -1.64 17.05
C ILE A 237 -9.78 -1.74 18.55
N GLU A 238 -9.65 -2.95 19.09
CA GLU A 238 -9.98 -3.31 20.46
C GLU A 238 -9.10 -2.58 21.46
N ASP A 239 -7.79 -2.51 21.21
CA ASP A 239 -6.84 -1.79 22.05
C ASP A 239 -7.03 -0.27 21.96
N ALA A 240 -7.26 0.27 20.75
CA ALA A 240 -7.54 1.69 20.55
C ALA A 240 -8.82 2.12 21.28
N GLU A 241 -9.90 1.33 21.16
CA GLU A 241 -11.17 1.61 21.84
C GLU A 241 -11.08 1.41 23.35
N MET A 242 -10.31 0.42 23.82
CA MET A 242 -10.02 0.23 25.23
C MET A 242 -9.38 1.48 25.82
N MET A 243 -8.31 1.98 25.19
CA MET A 243 -7.64 3.20 25.63
C MET A 243 -8.57 4.41 25.55
N ALA A 244 -9.40 4.52 24.51
CA ALA A 244 -10.39 5.59 24.39
C ALA A 244 -11.43 5.55 25.52
N ARG A 245 -11.85 4.36 25.99
CA ARG A 245 -12.77 4.21 27.14
C ARG A 245 -12.08 4.58 28.46
N MET A 246 -10.81 4.23 28.63
CA MET A 246 -10.01 4.59 29.81
C MET A 246 -9.78 6.12 29.88
N ALA A 247 -9.36 6.72 28.77
CA ALA A 247 -9.12 8.16 28.67
C ALA A 247 -10.38 8.99 28.97
N ARG A 248 -11.55 8.57 28.47
CA ARG A 248 -12.86 9.20 28.79
C ARG A 248 -13.22 9.16 30.29
N ARG A 249 -12.63 8.25 31.05
CA ARG A 249 -12.80 8.15 32.51
C ARG A 249 -11.67 8.85 33.28
N ASN A 250 -10.84 9.65 32.58
CA ASN A 250 -9.65 10.30 33.12
C ASN A 250 -8.67 9.31 33.76
N ILE A 251 -8.63 8.07 33.25
CA ILE A 251 -7.66 7.08 33.70
C ILE A 251 -6.35 7.34 32.96
N ARG A 252 -5.28 7.49 33.72
CA ARG A 252 -3.91 7.61 33.20
C ARG A 252 -3.49 6.32 32.51
N ILE A 253 -2.94 6.46 31.30
CA ILE A 253 -2.46 5.35 30.49
C ILE A 253 -0.98 5.59 30.18
N VAL A 254 -0.15 4.61 30.48
CA VAL A 254 1.29 4.65 30.19
C VAL A 254 1.64 3.42 29.38
N LEU A 255 2.27 3.61 28.21
CA LEU A 255 2.77 2.53 27.37
C LEU A 255 4.29 2.53 27.38
N HIS A 256 4.86 1.33 27.28
CA HIS A 256 6.21 1.10 26.84
C HIS A 256 6.18 0.54 25.41
N LEU A 257 6.81 1.24 24.47
CA LEU A 257 6.88 0.91 23.05
C LEU A 257 8.32 0.55 22.67
N MET A 258 8.48 -0.56 21.97
CA MET A 258 9.72 -1.03 21.36
C MET A 258 9.50 -1.25 19.87
N MET A 259 10.33 -0.66 19.02
CA MET A 259 10.32 -0.91 17.58
C MET A 259 11.75 -0.98 17.05
N GLY A 260 12.12 -2.12 16.45
CA GLY A 260 13.44 -2.36 15.87
C GLY A 260 13.59 -1.92 14.41
N ALA A 261 12.68 -1.09 13.90
CA ALA A 261 12.61 -0.75 12.49
C ALA A 261 13.84 0.01 12.00
N GLN A 262 14.35 -0.37 10.83
CA GLN A 262 15.56 0.20 10.22
C GLN A 262 15.35 0.46 8.73
N THR A 263 15.90 1.58 8.26
CA THR A 263 16.00 1.89 6.83
C THR A 263 17.45 1.72 6.39
N TYR A 264 17.65 0.91 5.35
CA TYR A 264 18.94 0.70 4.70
C TYR A 264 19.00 1.46 3.38
N PRO A 265 20.19 1.58 2.75
CA PRO A 265 20.30 2.06 1.39
C PRO A 265 19.42 1.27 0.43
N ASP A 266 18.96 1.92 -0.63
CA ASP A 266 18.10 1.31 -1.64
C ASP A 266 18.68 0.00 -2.19
N ALA A 267 17.85 -1.05 -2.14
CA ALA A 267 18.18 -2.36 -2.64
C ALA A 267 18.02 -2.40 -4.17
N LEU A 268 18.81 -3.25 -4.82
CA LEU A 268 18.56 -3.63 -6.21
C LEU A 268 17.38 -4.60 -6.23
N SER A 269 16.45 -4.37 -7.15
CA SER A 269 15.31 -5.23 -7.46
C SER A 269 15.12 -5.25 -8.98
N TYR A 270 14.07 -5.91 -9.46
CA TYR A 270 13.79 -6.04 -10.88
C TYR A 270 12.30 -5.96 -11.18
N ASN A 271 11.95 -5.32 -12.30
CA ASN A 271 10.69 -5.62 -12.97
C ASN A 271 10.87 -6.91 -13.77
N THR A 272 9.87 -7.77 -13.76
CA THR A 272 9.82 -8.95 -14.64
C THR A 272 8.93 -8.64 -15.83
N VAL A 273 9.49 -8.64 -17.03
CA VAL A 273 8.79 -8.31 -18.28
C VAL A 273 8.71 -9.56 -19.14
N ALA A 274 7.53 -9.79 -19.73
CA ALA A 274 7.27 -10.83 -20.71
C ALA A 274 6.26 -10.33 -21.74
N GLU A 275 6.33 -10.89 -22.95
CA GLU A 275 5.55 -10.44 -24.09
C GLU A 275 4.72 -11.57 -24.71
N ILE A 276 3.62 -11.18 -25.34
CA ILE A 276 2.91 -11.98 -26.34
C ILE A 276 2.99 -11.15 -27.62
N VAL A 277 3.83 -11.56 -28.58
CA VAL A 277 4.10 -10.72 -29.75
C VAL A 277 2.89 -10.75 -30.68
N GLY A 278 2.35 -9.57 -30.99
CA GLY A 278 1.19 -9.43 -31.87
C GLY A 278 1.50 -9.93 -33.28
N SER A 279 0.62 -10.78 -33.84
CA SER A 279 0.84 -11.36 -35.18
C SER A 279 0.61 -10.37 -36.33
N GLN A 280 -0.29 -9.39 -36.16
CA GLN A 280 -0.61 -8.39 -37.19
C GLN A 280 0.14 -7.05 -36.98
N PHE A 281 0.24 -6.60 -35.73
CA PHE A 281 0.84 -5.31 -35.37
C PHE A 281 1.92 -5.47 -34.28
N PRO A 282 3.06 -6.14 -34.57
CA PRO A 282 4.08 -6.48 -33.55
C PRO A 282 4.77 -5.27 -32.90
N LYS A 283 4.60 -4.07 -33.47
CA LYS A 283 5.18 -2.81 -32.92
C LYS A 283 4.21 -2.03 -32.03
N GLN A 284 2.94 -2.43 -31.96
CA GLN A 284 1.98 -1.79 -31.05
C GLN A 284 1.99 -2.52 -29.71
N VAL A 285 2.18 -1.76 -28.64
CA VAL A 285 2.34 -2.32 -27.29
C VAL A 285 1.13 -1.98 -26.45
N SER A 286 0.53 -3.00 -25.85
CA SER A 286 -0.44 -2.86 -24.75
C SER A 286 0.20 -3.41 -23.49
N VAL A 287 0.34 -2.58 -22.46
CA VAL A 287 0.97 -2.96 -21.19
C VAL A 287 -0.10 -3.34 -20.18
N ILE A 288 0.02 -4.53 -19.59
CA ILE A 288 -0.82 -4.98 -18.47
C ILE A 288 0.09 -5.07 -17.24
N PRO A 289 0.16 -4.00 -16.41
CA PRO A 289 0.98 -4.02 -15.22
C PRO A 289 0.30 -4.82 -14.11
N ILE A 290 1.05 -5.70 -13.46
CA ILE A 290 0.64 -6.36 -12.22
C ILE A 290 1.72 -6.04 -11.19
N GLN A 291 1.32 -5.44 -10.08
CA GLN A 291 2.23 -5.27 -8.96
C GLN A 291 2.31 -6.61 -8.21
N GLU A 292 3.51 -7.18 -8.11
CA GLU A 292 3.77 -8.27 -7.17
C GLU A 292 3.46 -7.73 -5.77
N LEU A 293 2.33 -8.18 -5.21
CA LEU A 293 1.72 -7.58 -4.03
C LEU A 293 2.75 -7.45 -2.90
N ASN A 294 3.02 -6.19 -2.54
CA ASN A 294 3.79 -5.82 -1.36
C ASN A 294 2.91 -6.09 -0.14
N SER A 295 2.72 -7.37 0.22
CA SER A 295 1.81 -7.78 1.29
C SER A 295 2.49 -7.52 2.64
N SER A 296 2.51 -6.27 3.07
CA SER A 296 2.86 -5.91 4.44
C SER A 296 1.71 -6.17 5.41
N SER A 297 0.46 -6.21 4.93
CA SER A 297 -0.76 -5.91 5.68
C SER A 297 -0.98 -6.66 7.01
N HIS A 298 -0.52 -7.91 7.15
CA HIS A 298 -0.81 -8.76 8.32
C HIS A 298 0.30 -9.74 8.73
N VAL A 299 1.57 -9.47 8.39
CA VAL A 299 2.67 -10.39 8.73
C VAL A 299 3.06 -10.26 10.20
#